data_AF-A0A952AUI9-F1
#
_entry.id   AF-A0A952AUI9-F1
#
_cell.length_a   1.000
_cell.length_b   1.000
_cell.length_c   1.000
_cell.angle_alpha   90.00
_cell.angle_beta   90.00
_cell.angle_gamma   90.00
#
_symmetry.space_group_name_H-M   'P 1'
#
loop_
_entity.id
_entity.type
_entity.pdbx_description
1 polymer ?
#
loop_
_entity_poly.entity_id
_entity_poly.type
_entity_poly.pdbx_seq_one_letter_code
_entity_poly.pdbx_strand_id
1 'polypeptide(L)' 'MPIRFYDISWTLYPGISVRSGDTPFETRPNDSLAGGDTANAPNLSL' A
#
# COMPACT_ATOMS: atom_id res chain seq x y z
N MET A 1 -14.88 -4.95 -32.20
CA MET A 1 -15.01 -4.14 -30.97
C MET A 1 -13.78 -4.42 -30.10
N PRO A 2 -13.04 -3.42 -29.61
CA PRO A 2 -11.90 -3.66 -28.72
C PRO A 2 -12.37 -4.15 -27.35
N ILE A 3 -11.63 -5.11 -26.78
CA ILE A 3 -11.85 -5.59 -25.40
C ILE A 3 -11.34 -4.51 -24.43
N ARG A 4 -12.12 -4.22 -23.38
CA ARG A 4 -11.72 -3.36 -22.26
C ARG A 4 -11.51 -4.21 -21.02
N PHE A 5 -10.45 -3.92 -20.29
CA PHE A 5 -10.19 -4.49 -18.97
C PHE A 5 -10.63 -3.51 -17.89
N TYR A 6 -11.16 -4.04 -16.79
CA TYR A 6 -11.55 -3.29 -15.62
C TYR A 6 -10.83 -3.87 -14.40
N ASP A 7 -10.25 -2.99 -13.58
CA ASP A 7 -9.77 -3.37 -12.26
C ASP A 7 -10.96 -3.39 -11.29
N ILE A 8 -11.12 -4.48 -10.55
CA ILE A 8 -12.17 -4.69 -9.56
C ILE A 8 -11.62 -4.76 -8.12
N SER A 9 -10.33 -4.44 -7.97
CA SER A 9 -9.62 -4.51 -6.69
C SER A 9 -9.90 -3.26 -5.84
N TRP A 10 -9.88 -3.43 -4.52
CA TRP A 10 -9.86 -2.30 -3.60
C TRP A 10 -8.44 -1.75 -3.48
N THR A 11 -8.31 -0.42 -3.46
CA THR A 11 -7.03 0.23 -3.12
C THR A 11 -6.70 -0.05 -1.66
N LEU A 12 -5.49 -0.55 -1.40
CA LEU A 12 -4.97 -0.70 -0.05
C LEU A 12 -4.34 0.61 0.43
N TYR A 13 -4.71 1.04 1.64
CA TYR A 13 -4.19 2.23 2.28
C TYR A 13 -4.17 2.05 3.80
N PRO A 14 -3.30 2.76 4.53
CA PRO A 14 -3.29 2.71 5.99
C PRO A 14 -4.66 3.02 6.59
N GLY A 15 -5.17 2.13 7.44
CA GLY A 15 -6.50 2.28 8.05
C GLY A 15 -7.67 1.82 7.20
N ILE A 16 -7.43 1.11 6.08
CA ILE A 16 -8.49 0.37 5.40
C ILE A 16 -9.17 -0.61 6.37
N SER A 17 -10.48 -0.79 6.24
CA SER A 17 -11.24 -1.74 7.05
C SER A 17 -10.71 -3.16 6.88
N VAL A 18 -10.31 -3.77 7.98
CA VAL A 18 -9.95 -5.20 8.08
C VAL A 18 -10.90 -5.91 9.04
N ARG A 19 -10.78 -7.24 9.13
CA ARG A 19 -11.57 -8.02 10.07
C ARG A 19 -11.20 -7.64 11.51
N SER A 20 -12.19 -7.64 12.40
CA SER A 20 -11.95 -7.45 13.84
C SER A 20 -10.99 -8.52 14.37
N GLY A 21 -9.85 -8.08 14.90
CA GLY A 21 -8.79 -8.95 15.43
C GLY A 21 -7.64 -9.23 14.46
N ASP A 22 -7.77 -8.88 13.18
CA ASP A 22 -6.66 -8.95 12.22
C ASP A 22 -5.69 -7.78 12.42
N THR A 23 -4.45 -7.96 11.97
CA THR A 23 -3.46 -6.89 11.93
C THR A 23 -3.92 -5.78 10.97
N PRO A 24 -3.87 -4.50 11.37
CA PRO A 24 -4.17 -3.39 10.48
C PRO A 24 -3.16 -3.27 9.33
N PHE A 25 -3.62 -2.84 8.16
CA PHE A 25 -2.74 -2.43 7.07
C PHE A 25 -2.01 -1.13 7.46
N GLU A 26 -0.68 -1.16 7.52
CA GLU A 26 0.16 0.01 7.75
C GLU A 26 1.29 0.11 6.71
N THR A 27 1.72 1.35 6.43
CA THR A 27 2.92 1.64 5.66
C THR A 27 3.83 2.55 6.48
N ARG A 28 5.11 2.18 6.61
CA ARG A 28 6.11 3.01 7.29
C ARG A 28 7.23 3.37 6.31
N PRO A 29 7.66 4.64 6.22
CA PRO A 29 8.83 4.98 5.43
C PRO A 29 10.06 4.28 6.04
N ASN A 30 10.79 3.50 5.24
CA ASN A 30 12.04 2.86 5.66
C ASN A 30 13.22 3.57 4.99
N ASP A 31 13.21 3.61 3.65
CA ASP A 31 14.15 4.43 2.86
C ASP A 31 13.38 5.61 2.26
N SER A 32 13.99 6.79 2.25
CA SER A 32 13.38 8.01 1.72
C SER A 32 14.36 8.89 0.98
N LEU A 33 13.95 9.33 -0.21
CA LEU A 33 14.64 10.38 -0.96
C LEU A 33 14.78 11.67 -0.14
N ALA A 34 13.83 11.95 0.77
CA ALA A 34 13.92 13.12 1.65
C ALA A 34 15.05 12.97 2.71
N GLY A 35 15.43 11.73 3.02
CA GLY A 35 16.58 11.41 3.88
C GLY A 35 17.92 11.32 3.12
N GLY A 36 17.90 11.49 1.79
CA GLY A 36 19.09 11.35 0.94
C GLY A 36 19.34 9.94 0.42
N ASP A 37 18.39 9.01 0.59
CA ASP A 37 18.47 7.68 0.01
C ASP A 37 18.28 7.71 -1.51
N THR A 38 18.58 6.59 -2.18
CA THR A 38 18.49 6.48 -3.65
C THR A 38 17.05 6.27 -4.14
N ALA A 39 16.14 5.80 -3.27
CA ALA A 39 14.75 5.54 -3.61
C ALA A 39 13.83 5.71 -2.39
N ASN A 40 12.53 5.83 -2.64
CA ASN A 40 11.51 5.68 -1.60
C ASN A 40 11.13 4.20 -1.51
N ALA A 41 11.38 3.58 -0.36
CA ALA A 41 11.02 2.20 -0.10
C ALA A 41 10.26 2.11 1.24
N PRO A 42 8.92 2.19 1.23
CA PRO A 42 8.14 1.97 2.43
C PRO A 42 8.08 0.49 2.78
N ASN A 43 8.09 0.18 4.08
CA ASN A 43 7.78 -1.14 4.60
C ASN A 43 6.26 -1.27 4.79
N LEU A 44 5.69 -2.41 4.38
CA LEU A 44 4.28 -2.75 4.51
C LEU A 44 4.11 -3.86 5.56
N SER A 45 3.15 -3.68 6.49
CA SER A 45 2.77 -4.70 7.47
C SER A 45 1.27 -4.98 7.43
N LEU A 46 0.92 -6.25 7.54
CA LEU A 46 -0.40 -6.87 7.37
C LEU A 46 -0.52 -8.11 8.26
#